data_AF-A0A524NMQ2-F1
#
_entry.id   AF-A0A524NMQ2-F1
#
_cell.length_a   1.000
_cell.length_b   1.000
_cell.length_c   1.000
_cell.angle_alpha   90.00
_cell.angle_beta   90.00
_cell.angle_gamma   90.00
#
_symmetry.space_group_name_H-M   'P 1'
#
loop_
_entity.id
_entity.type
_entity.pdbx_description
1 polymer ?
#
loop_
_entity_poly.entity_id
_entity_poly.type
_entity_poly.pdbx_seq_one_letter_code
_entity_poly.pdbx_strand_id
1 'polypeptide(L)'
;MNISKGYQNYVETMKTELKRLYAISDSARSKGLDPALKTECIVAQDIADLVEGLVGPKEVALSIRELSSKMPREEVAFKVAQQIAQGKFSQTEQKQEQLAEQAIRTALAIFTEGLTAAPIQGIAQVKIKTNADKTRYLAIYFAGPIRSAGGTDQALTLVVGDYVRRELDLDRYKPTEEEVSRFIEELRLYERSVGRFQYHIPDEELRKALNLIPVECTGTESDPVEVSSYRNLERVETNRVRGGALRVVNDGIVGRAQKVYVIIDKLGFQGWEWLKNFKKKSEKKSGGFMDDVIAGRPIFAFPSTRGGFRLRYGRSRNTGLSAVGIHPATMLVVERFLAAGTQMRLELPGKGGVTMPVDSIEKPVVLLKDNSVVRVSLENYAAVKGKIQKLLFLGDMLIDFGDFLYCNKALPPSGYVEEWWAKDLQNVILAKYGSDFRKAAVACKLSVEKLEGLIVDPYLNKPTVNEAIVLSQNLGVPLAPSATLFWTSLGIIQEVESLQKWLSSSDVKVENGIVSEIIGSVIEDVVKSLRKIFVPHKIINGKILLTGEDAAALGFTLGYGTIRLNESMQATSVLDLLSLHAGVQV
;
A
#
# COMPACT_ATOMS: atom_id res chain seq x y z
N MET A 1 7.86 -26.42 -12.34
CA MET A 1 6.69 -26.25 -13.23
C MET A 1 7.15 -26.43 -14.67
N ASN A 2 6.47 -27.27 -15.46
CA ASN A 2 6.75 -27.35 -16.90
C ASN A 2 6.29 -26.04 -17.56
N ILE A 3 7.25 -25.29 -18.08
CA ILE A 3 7.03 -24.03 -18.77
C ILE A 3 6.27 -24.32 -20.07
N SER A 4 5.21 -23.55 -20.38
CA SER A 4 4.44 -23.74 -21.60
C SER A 4 5.28 -23.46 -22.85
N LYS A 5 4.98 -24.15 -23.96
CA LYS A 5 5.68 -23.93 -25.25
C LYS A 5 5.62 -22.46 -25.70
N GLY A 6 4.49 -21.78 -25.44
CA GLY A 6 4.34 -20.36 -25.72
C GLY A 6 5.31 -19.49 -24.93
N TYR A 7 5.48 -19.76 -23.63
CA TYR A 7 6.42 -19.02 -22.79
C TYR A 7 7.88 -19.31 -23.16
N GLN A 8 8.20 -20.56 -23.49
CA GLN A 8 9.54 -20.91 -24.00
C GLN A 8 9.88 -20.12 -25.27
N ASN A 9 8.95 -20.08 -26.24
CA ASN A 9 9.13 -19.32 -27.47
C ASN A 9 9.29 -17.81 -27.20
N TYR A 10 8.52 -17.26 -26.27
CA TYR A 10 8.64 -15.86 -25.85
C TYR A 10 10.04 -15.55 -25.31
N VAL A 11 10.52 -16.36 -24.35
CA VAL A 11 11.86 -16.17 -23.76
C VAL A 11 12.96 -16.34 -24.81
N GLU A 12 12.86 -17.32 -25.70
CA GLU A 12 13.87 -17.54 -26.73
C GLU A 12 13.93 -16.40 -27.75
N THR A 13 12.77 -15.84 -28.10
CA THR A 13 12.69 -14.64 -28.96
C THR A 13 13.42 -13.47 -28.32
N MET A 14 13.16 -13.20 -27.04
CA MET A 14 13.84 -12.13 -26.29
C MET A 14 15.36 -12.36 -26.22
N LYS A 15 15.81 -13.60 -25.99
CA LYS A 15 17.24 -13.96 -25.94
C LYS A 15 17.93 -13.78 -27.28
N THR A 16 17.29 -14.19 -28.37
CA THR A 16 17.84 -14.05 -29.73
C THR A 16 17.99 -12.58 -30.08
N GLU A 17 16.97 -11.77 -29.79
CA GLU A 17 17.02 -10.33 -30.07
C GLU A 17 18.06 -9.61 -29.20
N LEU A 18 18.20 -9.98 -27.93
CA LEU A 18 19.25 -9.46 -27.06
C LEU A 18 20.65 -9.78 -27.61
N LYS A 19 20.90 -11.03 -28.04
CA LYS A 19 22.18 -11.42 -28.66
C LYS A 19 22.48 -10.60 -29.91
N ARG A 20 21.48 -10.34 -30.75
CA ARG A 20 21.61 -9.50 -31.95
C ARG A 20 22.03 -8.08 -31.59
N LEU A 21 21.40 -7.48 -30.58
CA LEU A 21 21.72 -6.13 -30.11
C LEU A 21 23.13 -6.04 -29.49
N TYR A 22 23.54 -7.07 -28.73
CA TYR A 22 24.91 -7.16 -28.20
C TYR A 22 25.96 -7.17 -29.31
N ALA A 23 25.75 -7.97 -30.37
CA ALA A 23 26.67 -8.03 -31.49
C ALA A 23 26.82 -6.68 -32.21
N ILE A 24 25.72 -5.92 -32.34
CA ILE A 24 25.74 -4.56 -32.90
C ILE A 24 26.55 -3.63 -32.00
N SER A 25 26.29 -3.66 -30.69
CA SER A 25 27.01 -2.84 -29.70
C SER A 25 28.51 -3.12 -29.70
N ASP A 26 28.92 -4.39 -29.68
CA ASP A 26 30.34 -4.78 -29.72
C ASP A 26 31.02 -4.38 -31.04
N SER A 27 30.31 -4.53 -32.18
CA SER A 27 30.82 -4.06 -33.47
C SER A 27 30.99 -2.53 -33.52
N ALA A 28 30.14 -1.77 -32.84
CA ALA A 28 30.28 -0.32 -32.77
C ALA A 28 31.45 0.08 -31.85
N ARG A 29 31.51 -0.48 -30.65
CA ARG A 29 32.52 -0.17 -29.62
C ARG A 29 33.93 -0.59 -30.02
N SER A 30 34.07 -1.67 -30.79
CA SER A 30 35.38 -2.09 -31.32
C SER A 30 36.07 -1.06 -32.23
N LYS A 31 35.35 -0.02 -32.69
CA LYS A 31 35.93 1.13 -33.41
C LYS A 31 36.75 2.07 -32.51
N GLY A 32 36.70 1.91 -31.18
CA GLY A 32 37.50 2.70 -30.24
C GLY A 32 37.05 4.15 -30.09
N LEU A 33 35.77 4.44 -30.36
CA LEU A 33 35.19 5.78 -30.22
C LEU A 33 34.56 6.02 -28.82
N ASP A 34 34.46 4.97 -28.01
CA ASP A 34 33.87 4.96 -26.67
C ASP A 34 34.92 4.57 -25.61
N PRO A 35 34.67 4.82 -24.31
CA PRO A 35 35.61 4.48 -23.22
C PRO A 35 36.00 3.00 -23.13
N ALA A 36 35.18 2.09 -23.65
CA ALA A 36 35.44 0.66 -23.66
C ALA A 36 35.19 0.05 -25.04
N LEU A 37 36.07 -0.88 -25.44
CA LEU A 37 36.05 -1.57 -26.74
C LEU A 37 34.97 -2.66 -26.85
N LYS A 38 34.23 -2.93 -25.78
CA LYS A 38 33.15 -3.92 -25.69
C LYS A 38 32.00 -3.36 -24.87
N THR A 39 30.83 -3.98 -25.04
CA THR A 39 29.64 -3.65 -24.26
C THR A 39 29.91 -3.78 -22.76
N GLU A 40 29.72 -2.68 -22.03
CA GLU A 40 29.96 -2.60 -20.58
C GLU A 40 28.81 -3.16 -19.73
N CYS A 41 27.57 -3.13 -20.26
CA CYS A 41 26.43 -3.79 -19.63
C CYS A 41 26.59 -5.31 -19.76
N ILE A 42 26.67 -6.03 -18.66
CA ILE A 42 26.77 -7.50 -18.64
C ILE A 42 25.39 -8.10 -18.40
N VAL A 43 25.02 -9.11 -19.19
CA VAL A 43 23.78 -9.86 -18.96
C VAL A 43 23.97 -10.77 -17.76
N ALA A 44 23.12 -10.60 -16.74
CA ALA A 44 22.99 -11.53 -15.63
C ALA A 44 21.75 -12.41 -15.82
N GLN A 45 21.85 -13.71 -15.50
CA GLN A 45 20.69 -14.62 -15.60
C GLN A 45 19.88 -14.69 -14.31
N ASP A 46 20.53 -14.45 -13.17
CA ASP A 46 19.93 -14.54 -11.84
C ASP A 46 20.60 -13.56 -10.85
N ILE A 47 20.12 -13.57 -9.61
CA ILE A 47 20.65 -12.74 -8.52
C ILE A 47 22.13 -13.06 -8.28
N ALA A 48 22.56 -14.30 -8.47
CA ALA A 48 23.94 -14.70 -8.23
C ALA A 48 24.90 -14.06 -9.24
N ASP A 49 24.54 -14.06 -10.53
CA ASP A 49 25.28 -13.33 -11.57
C ASP A 49 25.27 -11.82 -11.32
N LEU A 50 24.14 -11.26 -10.89
CA LEU A 50 24.06 -9.83 -10.55
C LEU A 50 25.02 -9.48 -9.42
N VAL A 51 25.06 -10.26 -8.35
CA VAL A 51 25.98 -10.04 -7.22
C VAL A 51 27.44 -10.16 -7.65
N GLU A 52 27.81 -11.23 -8.38
CA GLU A 52 29.17 -11.42 -8.86
C GLU A 52 29.61 -10.31 -9.83
N GLY A 53 28.74 -9.92 -10.76
CA GLY A 53 29.01 -8.84 -11.71
C GLY A 53 29.09 -7.46 -11.07
N LEU A 54 28.32 -7.22 -10.00
CA LEU A 54 28.25 -5.92 -9.33
C LEU A 54 29.42 -5.68 -8.37
N VAL A 55 29.75 -6.68 -7.56
CA VAL A 55 30.75 -6.52 -6.49
C VAL A 55 31.73 -7.70 -6.38
N GLY A 56 31.51 -8.80 -7.10
CA GLY A 56 32.32 -10.01 -6.94
C GLY A 56 32.18 -10.65 -5.55
N PRO A 57 33.17 -11.44 -5.10
CA PRO A 57 34.38 -11.82 -5.85
C PRO A 57 34.07 -12.84 -6.96
N LYS A 58 35.05 -13.10 -7.83
CA LYS A 58 34.91 -14.12 -8.88
C LYS A 58 34.53 -15.47 -8.28
N GLU A 59 33.66 -16.22 -8.95
CA GLU A 59 33.13 -17.54 -8.56
C GLU A 59 32.15 -17.53 -7.38
N VAL A 60 31.81 -16.35 -6.82
CA VAL A 60 30.84 -16.27 -5.72
C VAL A 60 29.44 -16.68 -6.17
N ALA A 61 29.07 -16.50 -7.44
CA ALA A 61 27.74 -16.86 -7.92
C ALA A 61 27.45 -18.35 -7.76
N LEU A 62 28.46 -19.22 -7.93
CA LEU A 62 28.31 -20.67 -7.71
C LEU A 62 27.91 -20.97 -6.27
N SER A 63 28.57 -20.31 -5.30
CA SER A 63 28.26 -20.51 -3.89
C SER A 63 26.90 -19.92 -3.52
N ILE A 64 26.52 -18.77 -4.09
CA ILE A 64 25.20 -18.17 -3.85
C ILE A 64 24.10 -19.11 -4.35
N ARG A 65 24.24 -19.69 -5.55
CA ARG A 65 23.26 -20.65 -6.10
C ARG A 65 23.15 -21.90 -5.24
N GLU A 66 24.28 -22.46 -4.83
CA GLU A 66 24.29 -23.66 -3.99
C GLU A 66 23.57 -23.41 -2.66
N LEU A 67 23.88 -22.29 -1.99
CA LEU A 67 23.28 -21.95 -0.70
C LEU A 67 21.81 -21.56 -0.83
N SER A 68 21.44 -20.79 -1.87
CA SER A 68 20.05 -20.35 -2.09
C SER A 68 19.07 -21.50 -2.33
N SER A 69 19.56 -22.68 -2.74
CA SER A 69 18.74 -23.88 -2.84
C SER A 69 18.40 -24.52 -1.49
N LYS A 70 19.14 -24.17 -0.43
CA LYS A 70 19.10 -24.82 0.89
C LYS A 70 18.60 -23.89 2.01
N MET A 71 18.77 -22.59 1.88
CA MET A 71 18.51 -21.63 2.95
C MET A 71 17.95 -20.30 2.40
N PRO A 72 17.23 -19.52 3.23
CA PRO A 72 16.72 -18.22 2.83
C PRO A 72 17.84 -17.22 2.54
N ARG A 73 17.51 -16.19 1.75
CA ARG A 73 18.42 -15.16 1.26
C ARG A 73 19.26 -14.52 2.36
N GLU A 74 18.66 -14.22 3.51
CA GLU A 74 19.36 -13.62 4.64
C GLU A 74 20.46 -14.55 5.17
N GLU A 75 20.20 -15.85 5.30
CA GLU A 75 21.21 -16.86 5.69
C GLU A 75 22.31 -16.99 4.65
N VAL A 76 21.96 -16.97 3.36
CA VAL A 76 22.93 -17.01 2.25
C VAL A 76 23.93 -15.85 2.38
N ALA A 77 23.45 -14.64 2.63
CA ALA A 77 24.31 -13.46 2.75
C ALA A 77 25.37 -13.60 3.86
N PHE A 78 24.96 -14.07 5.04
CA PHE A 78 25.87 -14.30 6.17
C PHE A 78 26.87 -15.42 5.86
N LYS A 79 26.42 -16.53 5.25
CA LYS A 79 27.30 -17.65 4.91
C LYS A 79 28.30 -17.32 3.81
N VAL A 80 27.89 -16.55 2.80
CA VAL A 80 28.80 -16.07 1.75
C VAL A 80 29.81 -15.07 2.34
N ALA A 81 29.37 -14.15 3.21
CA ALA A 81 30.27 -13.26 3.93
C ALA A 81 31.31 -14.04 4.77
N GLN A 82 30.88 -15.11 5.45
CA GLN A 82 31.77 -16.03 6.18
C GLN A 82 32.86 -16.58 5.28
N GLN A 83 32.47 -17.18 4.16
CA GLN A 83 33.38 -17.82 3.22
C GLN A 83 34.39 -16.83 2.63
N ILE A 84 33.95 -15.60 2.34
CA ILE A 84 34.84 -14.53 1.87
C ILE A 84 35.81 -14.13 2.96
N ALA A 85 35.35 -13.89 4.19
CA ALA A 85 36.20 -13.51 5.32
C ALA A 85 37.27 -14.58 5.64
N GLN A 86 36.93 -15.87 5.46
CA GLN A 86 37.83 -17.01 5.62
C GLN A 86 38.77 -17.23 4.41
N GLY A 87 38.67 -16.41 3.36
CA GLY A 87 39.57 -16.44 2.21
C GLY A 87 39.23 -17.48 1.14
N LYS A 88 38.03 -18.10 1.14
CA LYS A 88 37.63 -19.16 0.18
C LYS A 88 37.85 -18.78 -1.29
N PHE A 89 37.64 -17.51 -1.63
CA PHE A 89 37.72 -16.99 -3.01
C PHE A 89 39.02 -16.24 -3.31
N SER A 90 39.98 -16.22 -2.37
CA SER A 90 41.23 -15.48 -2.53
C SER A 90 42.26 -16.32 -3.29
N GLN A 91 42.77 -15.77 -4.39
CA GLN A 91 43.85 -16.40 -5.15
C GLN A 91 45.25 -16.03 -4.64
N THR A 92 45.36 -15.00 -3.80
CA THR A 92 46.60 -14.48 -3.20
C THR A 92 46.34 -14.04 -1.76
N GLU A 93 47.40 -13.83 -0.96
CA GLU A 93 47.26 -13.25 0.39
C GLU A 93 46.65 -11.84 0.31
N GLN A 94 45.40 -11.72 0.77
CA GLN A 94 44.69 -10.44 0.87
C GLN A 94 44.80 -9.89 2.30
N LYS A 95 44.82 -8.56 2.41
CA LYS A 95 44.76 -7.91 3.74
C LYS A 95 43.39 -8.17 4.37
N GLN A 96 43.35 -8.32 5.69
CA GLN A 96 42.09 -8.51 6.45
C GLN A 96 41.04 -7.43 6.10
N GLU A 97 41.46 -6.16 5.88
CA GLU A 97 40.56 -5.09 5.46
C GLU A 97 39.88 -5.37 4.10
N GLN A 98 40.60 -5.93 3.13
CA GLN A 98 40.07 -6.23 1.80
C GLN A 98 39.06 -7.38 1.85
N LEU A 99 39.36 -8.43 2.64
CA LEU A 99 38.43 -9.53 2.89
C LEU A 99 37.15 -9.04 3.57
N ALA A 100 37.30 -8.17 4.57
CA ALA A 100 36.16 -7.58 5.28
C ALA A 100 35.29 -6.73 4.34
N GLU A 101 35.92 -5.84 3.57
CA GLU A 101 35.23 -4.99 2.60
C GLU A 101 34.46 -5.83 1.56
N GLN A 102 35.12 -6.83 0.97
CA GLN A 102 34.51 -7.71 -0.01
C GLN A 102 33.33 -8.47 0.59
N ALA A 103 33.49 -9.04 1.79
CA ALA A 103 32.43 -9.78 2.47
C ALA A 103 31.19 -8.91 2.73
N ILE A 104 31.38 -7.69 3.21
CA ILE A 104 30.28 -6.76 3.53
C ILE A 104 29.58 -6.28 2.25
N ARG A 105 30.34 -5.93 1.20
CA ARG A 105 29.78 -5.53 -0.10
C ARG A 105 28.97 -6.65 -0.74
N THR A 106 29.51 -7.87 -0.77
CA THR A 106 28.79 -9.03 -1.33
C THR A 106 27.53 -9.35 -0.53
N ALA A 107 27.57 -9.28 0.81
CA ALA A 107 26.38 -9.50 1.63
C ALA A 107 25.29 -8.45 1.37
N LEU A 108 25.66 -7.16 1.29
CA LEU A 108 24.72 -6.09 0.94
C LEU A 108 24.15 -6.25 -0.48
N ALA A 109 24.96 -6.73 -1.43
CA ALA A 109 24.47 -7.06 -2.77
C ALA A 109 23.45 -8.19 -2.74
N ILE A 110 23.64 -9.23 -1.91
CA ILE A 110 22.67 -10.32 -1.74
C ILE A 110 21.37 -9.80 -1.09
N PHE A 111 21.45 -8.98 -0.04
CA PHE A 111 20.26 -8.40 0.61
C PHE A 111 19.42 -7.53 -0.35
N THR A 112 20.10 -6.80 -1.23
CA THR A 112 19.48 -5.90 -2.22
C THR A 112 19.24 -6.55 -3.58
N GLU A 113 19.44 -7.87 -3.69
CA GLU A 113 19.27 -8.67 -4.91
C GLU A 113 20.11 -8.18 -6.11
N GLY A 114 21.18 -7.42 -5.84
CA GLY A 114 22.00 -6.79 -6.87
C GLY A 114 21.28 -5.69 -7.66
N LEU A 115 20.12 -5.22 -7.19
CA LEU A 115 19.27 -4.24 -7.91
C LEU A 115 19.56 -2.78 -7.54
N THR A 116 20.40 -2.53 -6.54
CA THR A 116 20.67 -1.17 -6.03
C THR A 116 22.15 -0.82 -6.15
N ALA A 117 22.47 0.47 -6.18
CA ALA A 117 23.84 0.96 -6.16
C ALA A 117 24.49 0.91 -4.76
N ALA A 118 23.75 0.57 -3.70
CA ALA A 118 24.24 0.58 -2.32
C ALA A 118 25.49 -0.27 -2.07
N PRO A 119 25.64 -1.50 -2.64
CA PRO A 119 26.84 -2.30 -2.46
C PRO A 119 28.11 -1.66 -3.03
N ILE A 120 27.99 -0.82 -4.07
CA ILE A 120 29.11 -0.12 -4.71
C ILE A 120 29.33 1.25 -4.07
N GLN A 121 28.29 2.08 -4.06
CA GLN A 121 28.38 3.50 -3.71
C GLN A 121 27.96 3.81 -2.28
N GLY A 122 27.26 2.89 -1.62
CA GLY A 122 26.77 3.07 -0.24
C GLY A 122 27.82 2.72 0.81
N ILE A 123 28.72 1.79 0.51
CA ILE A 123 29.91 1.49 1.33
C ILE A 123 31.09 2.19 0.64
N ALA A 124 31.67 3.19 1.28
CA ALA A 124 32.83 3.91 0.77
C ALA A 124 34.11 3.08 0.95
N GLN A 125 34.31 2.54 2.15
CA GLN A 125 35.46 1.69 2.50
C GLN A 125 35.20 0.94 3.83
N VAL A 126 36.01 -0.08 4.10
CA VAL A 126 36.06 -0.75 5.40
C VAL A 126 37.49 -0.68 5.96
N LYS A 127 37.61 -0.37 7.26
CA LYS A 127 38.91 -0.20 7.93
C LYS A 127 38.99 -0.98 9.24
N ILE A 128 40.20 -1.38 9.61
CA ILE A 128 40.50 -1.91 10.94
C ILE A 128 41.18 -0.79 11.74
N LYS A 129 40.51 -0.34 12.79
CA LYS A 129 40.96 0.75 13.68
C LYS A 129 41.28 0.19 15.07
N THR A 130 41.74 1.07 15.96
CA THR A 130 42.23 0.68 17.30
C THR A 130 41.45 1.41 18.38
N ASN A 131 41.01 0.67 19.40
CA ASN A 131 40.36 1.21 20.60
C ASN A 131 41.38 1.85 21.55
N ALA A 132 40.90 2.57 22.57
CA ALA A 132 41.75 3.17 23.60
C ALA A 132 42.60 2.13 24.35
N ASP A 133 42.07 0.91 24.54
CA ASP A 133 42.76 -0.24 25.15
C ASP A 133 43.65 -1.02 24.17
N LYS A 134 43.91 -0.45 22.98
CA LYS A 134 44.73 -1.02 21.90
C LYS A 134 44.16 -2.25 21.20
N THR A 135 42.93 -2.67 21.51
CA THR A 135 42.29 -3.75 20.73
C THR A 135 41.88 -3.26 19.35
N ARG A 136 41.96 -4.15 18.34
CA ARG A 136 41.60 -3.84 16.95
C ARG A 136 40.12 -4.11 16.73
N TYR A 137 39.41 -3.23 16.02
CA TYR A 137 37.99 -3.36 15.72
C TYR A 137 37.68 -2.94 14.28
N LEU A 138 36.49 -3.27 13.78
CA LEU A 138 36.06 -2.97 12.42
C LEU A 138 35.27 -1.65 12.32
N ALA A 139 35.56 -0.84 11.32
CA ALA A 139 34.86 0.40 10.99
C ALA A 139 34.35 0.36 9.54
N ILE A 140 33.06 0.67 9.35
CA ILE A 140 32.42 0.71 8.03
C ILE A 140 32.09 2.16 7.69
N TYR A 141 32.61 2.65 6.57
CA TYR A 141 32.35 4.01 6.09
C TYR A 141 31.18 3.97 5.12
N PHE A 142 30.04 4.48 5.56
CA PHE A 142 28.86 4.63 4.72
C PHE A 142 28.83 6.00 4.03
N ALA A 143 28.37 6.00 2.78
CA ALA A 143 28.12 7.21 2.01
C ALA A 143 26.61 7.41 1.76
N GLY A 144 26.21 8.62 1.38
CA GLY A 144 24.81 8.99 1.13
C GLY A 144 23.99 8.01 0.26
N PRO A 145 24.56 7.42 -0.81
CA PRO A 145 23.87 6.43 -1.65
C PRO A 145 23.39 5.17 -0.92
N ILE A 146 23.85 4.88 0.30
CA ILE A 146 23.33 3.77 1.14
C ILE A 146 21.81 3.85 1.33
N ARG A 147 21.21 5.05 1.17
CA ARG A 147 19.77 5.29 1.17
C ARG A 147 19.00 4.44 0.16
N SER A 148 19.62 3.99 -0.94
CA SER A 148 18.97 3.13 -1.93
C SER A 148 18.73 1.71 -1.41
N ALA A 149 19.47 1.26 -0.39
CA ALA A 149 19.15 0.05 0.34
C ALA A 149 17.98 0.33 1.30
N GLY A 150 17.08 -0.65 1.49
CA GLY A 150 16.02 -0.51 2.48
C GLY A 150 16.60 -0.40 3.89
N GLY A 151 15.90 0.27 4.82
CA GLY A 151 16.40 0.45 6.19
C GLY A 151 16.75 -0.87 6.89
N THR A 152 16.04 -1.96 6.59
CA THR A 152 16.39 -3.30 7.10
C THR A 152 17.74 -3.77 6.55
N ASP A 153 17.99 -3.63 5.26
CA ASP A 153 19.23 -4.07 4.60
C ASP A 153 20.43 -3.22 5.05
N GLN A 154 20.21 -1.92 5.25
CA GLN A 154 21.19 -1.01 5.88
C GLN A 154 21.62 -1.52 7.26
N ALA A 155 20.66 -1.86 8.11
CA ALA A 155 20.92 -2.39 9.44
C ALA A 155 21.64 -3.75 9.39
N LEU A 156 21.18 -4.67 8.55
CA LEU A 156 21.80 -5.98 8.37
C LEU A 156 23.23 -5.88 7.87
N THR A 157 23.58 -4.86 7.08
CA THR A 157 24.97 -4.61 6.67
C THR A 157 25.89 -4.40 7.88
N LEU A 158 25.44 -3.66 8.88
CA LEU A 158 26.21 -3.43 10.11
C LEU A 158 26.31 -4.70 10.97
N VAL A 159 25.27 -5.53 10.98
CA VAL A 159 25.25 -6.83 11.66
C VAL A 159 26.20 -7.82 10.96
N VAL A 160 26.23 -7.83 9.62
CA VAL A 160 27.23 -8.59 8.85
C VAL A 160 28.63 -8.08 9.17
N GLY A 161 28.82 -6.77 9.37
CA GLY A 161 30.07 -6.24 9.89
C GLY A 161 30.50 -6.89 11.21
N ASP A 162 29.57 -7.07 12.15
CA ASP A 162 29.84 -7.74 13.43
C ASP A 162 30.12 -9.24 13.25
N TYR A 163 29.49 -9.87 12.27
CA TYR A 163 29.77 -11.25 11.92
C TYR A 163 31.19 -11.41 11.34
N VAL A 164 31.53 -10.59 10.34
CA VAL A 164 32.83 -10.58 9.67
C VAL A 164 33.97 -10.23 10.62
N ARG A 165 33.78 -9.26 11.52
CA ARG A 165 34.83 -8.90 12.49
C ARG A 165 35.12 -10.05 13.47
N ARG A 166 34.12 -10.88 13.83
CA ARG A 166 34.34 -12.08 14.66
C ARG A 166 35.14 -13.15 13.91
N GLU A 167 34.83 -13.37 12.63
CA GLU A 167 35.58 -14.32 11.78
C GLU A 167 37.04 -13.88 11.55
N LEU A 168 37.32 -12.57 11.61
CA LEU A 168 38.66 -12.00 11.50
C LEU A 168 39.39 -11.80 12.84
N ASP A 169 38.82 -12.31 13.94
CA ASP A 169 39.35 -12.20 15.31
C ASP A 169 39.60 -10.74 15.75
N LEU A 170 38.65 -9.86 15.43
CA LEU A 170 38.63 -8.47 15.86
C LEU A 170 37.70 -8.28 17.07
N ASP A 171 38.10 -7.41 17.97
CA ASP A 171 37.32 -7.02 19.14
C ASP A 171 36.15 -6.09 18.73
N ARG A 172 35.21 -5.88 19.66
CA ARG A 172 34.12 -4.92 19.49
C ARG A 172 34.64 -3.48 19.51
N TYR A 173 33.96 -2.63 18.77
CA TYR A 173 34.08 -1.18 18.89
C TYR A 173 33.64 -0.72 20.29
N LYS A 174 34.45 0.15 20.90
CA LYS A 174 34.20 0.74 22.22
C LYS A 174 34.16 2.27 22.03
N PRO A 175 32.97 2.86 21.82
CA PRO A 175 32.85 4.30 21.61
C PRO A 175 33.17 5.08 22.89
N THR A 176 33.72 6.27 22.71
CA THR A 176 33.84 7.31 23.74
C THR A 176 32.54 8.12 23.84
N GLU A 177 32.29 8.77 24.98
CA GLU A 177 31.10 9.61 25.15
C GLU A 177 31.08 10.79 24.18
N GLU A 178 32.24 11.30 23.79
CA GLU A 178 32.42 12.35 22.78
C GLU A 178 31.99 11.85 21.39
N GLU A 179 32.35 10.62 21.00
CA GLU A 179 31.93 10.04 19.72
C GLU A 179 30.42 9.78 19.68
N VAL A 180 29.83 9.30 20.77
CA VAL A 180 28.38 9.10 20.87
C VAL A 180 27.65 10.44 20.77
N SER A 181 28.13 11.45 21.50
CA SER A 181 27.52 12.78 21.52
C SER A 181 27.72 13.51 20.18
N ARG A 182 28.87 13.31 19.52
CA ARG A 182 29.14 13.74 18.14
C ARG A 182 28.13 13.16 17.16
N PHE A 183 27.85 11.86 17.24
CA PHE A 183 26.90 11.21 16.35
C PHE A 183 25.48 11.77 16.52
N ILE A 184 25.06 12.00 17.77
CA ILE A 184 23.75 12.60 18.08
C ILE A 184 23.68 14.05 17.59
N GLU A 185 24.73 14.86 17.78
CA GLU A 185 24.82 16.23 17.26
C GLU A 185 24.65 16.24 15.73
N GLU A 186 25.41 15.39 15.02
CA GLU A 186 25.31 15.26 13.55
C GLU A 186 23.88 14.89 13.12
N LEU A 187 23.23 13.96 13.82
CA LEU A 187 21.87 13.53 13.50
C LEU A 187 20.87 14.69 13.60
N ARG A 188 20.96 15.50 14.67
CA ARG A 188 20.09 16.67 14.86
C ARG A 188 20.39 17.79 13.87
N LEU A 189 21.66 18.00 13.54
CA LEU A 189 22.06 18.96 12.50
C LEU A 189 21.54 18.53 11.12
N TYR A 190 21.59 17.23 10.81
CA TYR A 190 21.05 16.68 9.56
C TYR A 190 19.54 16.91 9.46
N GLU A 191 18.77 16.61 10.51
CA GLU A 191 17.32 16.83 10.55
C GLU A 191 16.93 18.29 10.34
N ARG A 192 17.73 19.21 10.88
CA ARG A 192 17.49 20.66 10.79
C ARG A 192 17.88 21.25 9.44
N SER A 193 18.97 20.77 8.84
CA SER A 193 19.67 21.51 7.77
C SER A 193 19.72 20.76 6.43
N VAL A 194 19.57 19.44 6.44
CA VAL A 194 19.75 18.61 5.23
C VAL A 194 18.45 17.94 4.83
N GLY A 195 17.83 17.18 5.75
CA GLY A 195 16.62 16.45 5.42
C GLY A 195 16.11 15.58 6.56
N ARG A 196 14.89 15.07 6.39
CA ARG A 196 14.25 14.22 7.40
C ARG A 196 14.67 12.76 7.26
N PHE A 197 14.74 12.09 8.40
CA PHE A 197 14.80 10.64 8.50
C PHE A 197 13.40 10.03 8.38
N GLN A 198 13.31 8.71 8.16
CA GLN A 198 12.04 7.99 8.19
C GLN A 198 11.45 7.91 9.61
N TYR A 199 12.32 7.92 10.62
CA TYR A 199 11.97 7.87 12.03
C TYR A 199 12.60 9.04 12.76
N HIS A 200 11.82 9.72 13.61
CA HIS A 200 12.37 10.65 14.59
C HIS A 200 12.58 9.90 15.91
N ILE A 201 13.82 9.50 16.17
CA ILE A 201 14.20 8.70 17.33
C ILE A 201 14.74 9.62 18.42
N PRO A 202 14.32 9.49 19.69
CA PRO A 202 14.86 10.29 20.80
C PRO A 202 16.36 10.08 21.05
N ASP A 203 17.06 11.11 21.54
CA ASP A 203 18.51 11.06 21.84
C ASP A 203 18.89 9.92 22.79
N GLU A 204 18.07 9.65 23.81
CA GLU A 204 18.34 8.56 24.77
C GLU A 204 18.35 7.18 24.10
N GLU A 205 17.46 6.95 23.13
CA GLU A 205 17.39 5.67 22.42
C GLU A 205 18.58 5.54 21.45
N LEU A 206 18.96 6.63 20.78
CA LEU A 206 20.18 6.66 19.96
C LEU A 206 21.43 6.39 20.81
N ARG A 207 21.56 7.04 21.97
CA ARG A 207 22.68 6.85 22.90
C ARG A 207 22.79 5.39 23.37
N LYS A 208 21.66 4.74 23.69
CA LYS A 208 21.64 3.30 24.03
C LYS A 208 22.15 2.45 22.87
N ALA A 209 21.68 2.70 21.66
CA ALA A 209 22.08 1.92 20.49
C ALA A 209 23.57 2.11 20.17
N LEU A 210 24.05 3.35 20.12
CA LEU A 210 25.44 3.67 19.79
C LEU A 210 26.44 3.02 20.75
N ASN A 211 26.10 2.91 22.04
CA ASN A 211 26.92 2.22 23.03
C ASN A 211 26.93 0.69 22.92
N LEU A 212 25.99 0.10 22.18
CA LEU A 212 25.82 -1.36 22.06
C LEU A 212 26.24 -1.90 20.69
N ILE A 213 26.33 -1.05 19.67
CA ILE A 213 26.76 -1.46 18.33
C ILE A 213 28.25 -1.84 18.36
N PRO A 214 28.62 -3.09 18.01
CA PRO A 214 29.99 -3.60 18.15
C PRO A 214 30.92 -3.26 16.98
N VAL A 215 30.45 -2.49 15.99
CA VAL A 215 31.20 -2.07 14.79
C VAL A 215 31.04 -0.57 14.63
N GLU A 216 32.11 0.16 14.35
CA GLU A 216 32.00 1.61 14.15
C GLU A 216 31.20 1.89 12.86
N CYS A 217 30.01 2.46 13.03
CA CYS A 217 29.23 3.01 11.93
C CYS A 217 29.70 4.45 11.70
N THR A 218 30.57 4.64 10.72
CA THR A 218 31.12 5.94 10.32
C THR A 218 30.84 6.18 8.84
N GLY A 219 31.39 7.24 8.24
CA GLY A 219 31.07 7.59 6.87
C GLY A 219 31.89 8.73 6.31
N THR A 220 31.79 8.91 5.00
CA THR A 220 32.32 10.08 4.33
C THR A 220 31.46 11.30 4.63
N GLU A 221 32.04 12.50 4.48
CA GLU A 221 31.23 13.71 4.47
C GLU A 221 30.17 13.63 3.36
N SER A 222 28.90 13.86 3.72
CA SER A 222 27.81 13.82 2.75
C SER A 222 27.31 15.21 2.38
N ASP A 223 27.39 16.15 3.32
CA ASP A 223 26.81 17.48 3.21
C ASP A 223 27.76 18.53 3.81
N PRO A 224 27.78 19.76 3.27
CA PRO A 224 28.67 20.83 3.75
C PRO A 224 28.16 21.47 5.06
N VAL A 225 27.72 20.66 6.02
CA VAL A 225 27.23 21.09 7.34
C VAL A 225 28.25 20.67 8.38
N GLU A 226 28.79 21.64 9.12
CA GLU A 226 29.79 21.38 10.16
C GLU A 226 29.17 21.19 11.54
N VAL A 227 29.82 20.35 12.36
CA VAL A 227 29.52 20.24 13.79
C VAL A 227 30.17 21.37 14.58
N SER A 228 29.52 21.71 15.70
CA SER A 228 29.91 22.81 16.57
C SER A 228 30.70 22.33 17.79
N SER A 229 30.23 21.30 18.49
CA SER A 229 30.75 20.94 19.81
C SER A 229 31.87 19.90 19.73
N TYR A 230 31.66 18.81 19.00
CA TYR A 230 32.57 17.66 19.03
C TYR A 230 33.48 17.59 17.81
N ARG A 231 34.37 18.58 17.65
CA ARG A 231 35.30 18.70 16.52
C ARG A 231 36.61 17.93 16.76
N ASN A 232 37.27 17.52 15.68
CA ASN A 232 38.62 16.92 15.66
C ASN A 232 38.79 15.69 16.57
N LEU A 233 37.79 14.81 16.62
CA LEU A 233 37.92 13.55 17.35
C LEU A 233 38.93 12.64 16.63
N GLU A 234 39.80 11.97 17.38
CA GLU A 234 40.91 11.15 16.85
C GLU A 234 40.46 10.13 15.79
N ARG A 235 39.28 9.53 15.99
CA ARG A 235 38.72 8.49 15.13
C ARG A 235 37.64 9.02 14.17
N VAL A 236 37.45 10.33 14.05
CA VAL A 236 36.49 10.91 13.10
C VAL A 236 37.20 11.93 12.23
N GLU A 237 37.45 11.54 10.98
CA GLU A 237 38.37 12.22 10.05
C GLU A 237 37.78 13.51 9.44
N THR A 238 36.52 13.84 9.75
CA THR A 238 35.83 15.04 9.26
C THR A 238 35.11 15.75 10.40
N ASN A 239 34.90 17.08 10.25
CA ASN A 239 34.03 17.87 11.11
C ASN A 239 32.65 18.12 10.49
N ARG A 240 32.34 17.46 9.39
CA ARG A 240 31.04 17.56 8.71
C ARG A 240 30.14 16.37 9.00
N VAL A 241 28.87 16.53 8.66
CA VAL A 241 27.84 15.53 8.84
C VAL A 241 28.06 14.32 7.91
N ARG A 242 27.95 13.12 8.48
CA ARG A 242 28.13 11.81 7.82
C ARG A 242 26.78 11.13 7.57
N GLY A 243 25.96 11.70 6.67
CA GLY A 243 24.56 11.33 6.46
C GLY A 243 24.32 9.84 6.16
N GLY A 244 25.27 9.15 5.52
CA GLY A 244 25.18 7.70 5.29
C GLY A 244 25.14 6.91 6.61
N ALA A 245 26.09 7.19 7.51
CA ALA A 245 26.18 6.56 8.83
C ALA A 245 24.92 6.83 9.67
N LEU A 246 24.47 8.10 9.67
CA LEU A 246 23.28 8.53 10.41
C LEU A 246 22.03 7.73 9.99
N ARG A 247 21.85 7.49 8.68
CA ARG A 247 20.72 6.70 8.15
C ARG A 247 20.78 5.25 8.60
N VAL A 248 21.96 4.62 8.52
CA VAL A 248 22.14 3.22 8.92
C VAL A 248 21.76 3.01 10.39
N VAL A 249 22.13 3.93 11.28
CA VAL A 249 21.78 3.83 12.71
C VAL A 249 20.32 4.21 12.97
N ASN A 250 19.88 5.37 12.46
CA ASN A 250 18.55 5.91 12.75
C ASN A 250 17.43 5.16 12.02
N ASP A 251 17.46 5.15 10.69
CA ASP A 251 16.41 4.51 9.88
C ASP A 251 16.54 3.00 9.82
N GLY A 252 17.77 2.49 9.99
CA GLY A 252 18.09 1.08 10.06
C GLY A 252 18.01 0.51 11.47
N ILE A 253 19.12 0.51 12.21
CA ILE A 253 19.26 -0.23 13.48
C ILE A 253 18.12 0.07 14.45
N VAL A 254 17.87 1.35 14.75
CA VAL A 254 16.85 1.72 15.73
C VAL A 254 15.45 1.75 15.11
N GLY A 255 15.29 2.35 13.93
CA GLY A 255 14.00 2.48 13.23
C GLY A 255 13.41 1.14 12.74
N ARG A 256 14.24 0.09 12.63
CA ARG A 256 13.86 -1.26 12.21
C ARG A 256 14.21 -2.32 13.25
N ALA A 257 14.54 -1.95 14.49
CA ALA A 257 15.06 -2.83 15.53
C ALA A 257 14.33 -4.19 15.64
N GLN A 258 12.99 -4.17 15.70
CA GLN A 258 12.19 -5.40 15.81
C GLN A 258 12.29 -6.30 14.57
N LYS A 259 12.29 -5.72 13.35
CA LYS A 259 12.43 -6.51 12.12
C LYS A 259 13.83 -7.11 12.01
N VAL A 260 14.85 -6.32 12.34
CA VAL A 260 16.24 -6.75 12.35
C VAL A 260 16.44 -7.87 13.37
N TYR A 261 15.91 -7.70 14.59
CA TYR A 261 15.97 -8.73 15.64
C TYR A 261 15.36 -10.06 15.18
N VAL A 262 14.16 -10.05 14.58
CA VAL A 262 13.52 -11.29 14.09
C VAL A 262 14.39 -12.03 13.07
N ILE A 263 15.13 -11.31 12.23
CA ILE A 263 16.04 -11.93 11.25
C ILE A 263 17.25 -12.51 11.98
N ILE A 264 17.91 -11.72 12.84
CA ILE A 264 19.10 -12.15 13.60
C ILE A 264 18.80 -13.36 14.49
N ASP A 265 17.64 -13.38 15.14
CA ASP A 265 17.20 -14.46 16.02
C ASP A 265 17.03 -15.77 15.26
N LYS A 266 16.45 -15.71 14.05
CA LYS A 266 16.35 -16.87 13.14
C LYS A 266 17.72 -17.38 12.70
N LEU A 267 18.69 -16.48 12.51
CA LEU A 267 20.07 -16.84 12.19
C LEU A 267 20.83 -17.44 13.39
N GLY A 268 20.28 -17.35 14.61
CA GLY A 268 20.96 -17.78 15.84
C GLY A 268 22.19 -16.93 16.18
N PHE A 269 22.29 -15.71 15.66
CA PHE A 269 23.46 -14.86 15.88
C PHE A 269 23.33 -14.03 17.17
N GLN A 270 24.23 -14.31 18.13
CA GLN A 270 24.16 -13.76 19.49
C GLN A 270 24.77 -12.35 19.62
N GLY A 271 24.34 -11.59 20.63
CA GLY A 271 24.90 -10.28 21.01
C GLY A 271 24.07 -9.08 20.52
N TRP A 272 22.89 -9.34 19.95
CA TRP A 272 21.94 -8.35 19.42
C TRP A 272 20.56 -8.43 20.08
N GLU A 273 20.43 -9.18 21.18
CA GLU A 273 19.18 -9.38 21.93
C GLU A 273 18.62 -8.06 22.48
N TRP A 274 19.49 -7.05 22.67
CA TRP A 274 19.13 -5.71 23.11
C TRP A 274 18.19 -4.98 22.15
N LEU A 275 18.14 -5.37 20.87
CA LEU A 275 17.20 -4.80 19.89
C LEU A 275 15.74 -5.00 20.31
N LYS A 276 15.42 -6.02 21.12
CA LYS A 276 14.08 -6.24 21.69
C LYS A 276 13.58 -5.05 22.51
N ASN A 277 14.50 -4.35 23.17
CA ASN A 277 14.18 -3.29 24.12
C ASN A 277 13.76 -1.98 23.43
N PHE A 278 14.04 -1.86 22.14
CA PHE A 278 13.60 -0.74 21.32
C PHE A 278 12.12 -0.91 20.99
N LYS A 279 11.26 -0.22 21.73
CA LYS A 279 9.82 -0.26 21.53
C LYS A 279 9.46 0.39 20.19
N LYS A 280 8.50 -0.21 19.50
CA LYS A 280 7.71 0.43 18.45
C LYS A 280 6.84 1.51 19.11
N LYS A 281 7.40 2.64 19.54
CA LYS A 281 6.62 3.75 20.10
C LYS A 281 5.79 4.34 18.97
N SER A 282 4.54 3.86 18.91
CA SER A 282 3.38 4.39 18.20
C SER A 282 3.67 5.01 16.83
N GLU A 283 3.23 4.34 15.78
CA GLU A 283 2.42 5.05 14.78
C GLU A 283 1.45 5.93 15.58
N LYS A 284 1.73 7.23 15.72
CA LYS A 284 0.72 8.15 16.26
C LYS A 284 -0.52 7.89 15.41
N LYS A 285 -1.69 7.82 16.06
CA LYS A 285 -2.99 8.03 15.39
C LYS A 285 -3.09 9.48 14.88
N SER A 286 -2.03 10.03 14.29
CA SER A 286 -2.09 11.22 13.46
C SER A 286 -2.23 10.72 12.02
N GLY A 287 -3.09 11.36 11.24
CA GLY A 287 -3.21 11.04 9.82
C GLY A 287 -1.86 11.30 9.15
N GLY A 288 -0.97 10.31 9.10
CA GLY A 288 0.43 10.50 8.69
C GLY A 288 0.60 11.01 7.26
N PHE A 289 -0.48 11.01 6.45
CA PHE A 289 -0.49 11.70 5.16
C PHE A 289 -0.76 13.21 5.27
N MET A 290 -1.45 13.66 6.32
CA MET A 290 -1.81 15.06 6.60
C MET A 290 -0.63 15.89 7.13
N ASP A 291 0.29 15.26 7.88
CA ASP A 291 1.43 15.93 8.51
C ASP A 291 2.43 16.54 7.49
N ASP A 292 2.33 16.15 6.21
CA ASP A 292 3.24 16.50 5.11
C ASP A 292 2.50 17.08 3.87
N VAL A 293 1.32 17.70 4.06
CA VAL A 293 0.59 18.29 2.92
C VAL A 293 1.35 19.51 2.41
N ILE A 294 1.98 19.35 1.24
CA ILE A 294 2.66 20.43 0.51
C ILE A 294 1.63 21.22 -0.29
N ALA A 295 1.83 22.54 -0.40
CA ALA A 295 1.03 23.38 -1.28
C ALA A 295 0.94 22.79 -2.70
N GLY A 296 -0.28 22.78 -3.26
CA GLY A 296 -0.56 22.18 -4.58
C GLY A 296 -0.92 20.69 -4.57
N ARG A 297 -0.85 19.99 -3.42
CA ARG A 297 -1.38 18.62 -3.27
C ARG A 297 -2.77 18.66 -2.63
N PRO A 298 -3.84 18.30 -3.36
CA PRO A 298 -5.18 18.29 -2.79
C PRO A 298 -5.35 17.18 -1.76
N ILE A 299 -6.13 17.46 -0.73
CA ILE A 299 -6.66 16.46 0.19
C ILE A 299 -8.04 16.05 -0.34
N PHE A 300 -8.18 14.80 -0.77
CA PHE A 300 -9.45 14.32 -1.30
C PHE A 300 -10.46 13.99 -0.19
N ALA A 301 -10.00 13.40 0.91
CA ALA A 301 -10.84 13.06 2.06
C ALA A 301 -10.05 13.11 3.37
N PHE A 302 -10.73 13.44 4.46
CA PHE A 302 -10.20 13.28 5.81
C PHE A 302 -10.22 11.80 6.23
N PRO A 303 -9.32 11.38 7.14
CA PRO A 303 -9.26 10.01 7.63
C PRO A 303 -10.62 9.50 8.08
N SER A 304 -10.99 8.28 7.65
CA SER A 304 -12.24 7.60 8.06
C SER A 304 -13.53 8.45 7.95
N THR A 305 -13.56 9.45 7.07
CA THR A 305 -14.69 10.38 6.95
C THR A 305 -15.76 9.86 6.00
N ARG A 306 -17.03 9.92 6.42
CA ARG A 306 -18.18 9.56 5.58
C ARG A 306 -18.25 10.46 4.35
N GLY A 307 -18.51 9.87 3.18
CA GLY A 307 -18.45 10.57 1.89
C GLY A 307 -17.05 10.61 1.26
N GLY A 308 -16.01 10.17 1.97
CA GLY A 308 -14.72 9.87 1.36
C GLY A 308 -14.78 8.65 0.42
N PHE A 309 -13.63 8.08 0.10
CA PHE A 309 -13.58 6.84 -0.68
C PHE A 309 -14.11 5.67 0.15
N ARG A 310 -15.10 4.94 -0.39
CA ARG A 310 -15.56 3.68 0.22
C ARG A 310 -14.58 2.57 -0.16
N LEU A 311 -14.07 1.85 0.84
CA LEU A 311 -13.23 0.68 0.61
C LEU A 311 -14.03 -0.42 -0.09
N ARG A 312 -13.52 -0.89 -1.22
CA ARG A 312 -13.98 -2.13 -1.89
C ARG A 312 -12.79 -3.04 -2.09
N TYR A 313 -12.87 -4.26 -1.59
CA TYR A 313 -11.79 -5.22 -1.79
C TYR A 313 -11.85 -5.80 -3.19
N GLY A 314 -10.71 -5.86 -3.87
CA GLY A 314 -10.61 -6.57 -5.14
C GLY A 314 -9.43 -6.12 -5.98
N ARG A 315 -9.26 -6.84 -7.10
CA ARG A 315 -8.18 -6.60 -8.05
C ARG A 315 -8.74 -6.58 -9.46
N SER A 316 -8.59 -5.44 -10.13
CA SER A 316 -8.84 -5.30 -11.56
C SER A 316 -7.58 -5.70 -12.34
N ARG A 317 -7.74 -5.88 -13.65
CA ARG A 317 -6.65 -6.24 -14.59
C ARG A 317 -5.47 -5.27 -14.57
N ASN A 318 -5.72 -4.02 -14.19
CA ASN A 318 -4.77 -2.93 -14.14
C ASN A 318 -4.45 -2.47 -12.71
N THR A 319 -4.87 -3.21 -11.67
CA THR A 319 -4.57 -2.91 -10.26
C THR A 319 -3.80 -4.06 -9.59
N GLY A 320 -3.41 -3.85 -8.32
CA GLY A 320 -2.50 -4.73 -7.56
C GLY A 320 -1.09 -4.12 -7.46
N LEU A 321 -0.19 -4.73 -6.67
CA LEU A 321 1.16 -4.19 -6.41
C LEU A 321 1.12 -2.72 -5.96
N SER A 322 0.20 -2.37 -5.05
CA SER A 322 -0.08 -1.00 -4.58
C SER A 322 -0.74 -0.06 -5.59
N ALA A 323 -1.30 -0.54 -6.70
CA ALA A 323 -2.22 0.25 -7.52
C ALA A 323 -3.66 0.15 -6.98
N VAL A 324 -4.32 1.30 -6.82
CA VAL A 324 -5.72 1.42 -6.35
C VAL A 324 -6.65 1.79 -7.50
N GLY A 325 -7.81 1.14 -7.56
CA GLY A 325 -8.82 1.39 -8.59
C GLY A 325 -9.76 2.52 -8.18
N ILE A 326 -9.95 3.49 -9.07
CA ILE A 326 -10.84 4.64 -8.87
C ILE A 326 -11.75 4.80 -10.09
N HIS A 327 -13.01 5.14 -9.87
CA HIS A 327 -13.94 5.37 -10.96
C HIS A 327 -13.51 6.59 -11.81
N PRO A 328 -13.47 6.51 -13.16
CA PRO A 328 -13.07 7.63 -14.02
C PRO A 328 -13.91 8.90 -13.84
N ALA A 329 -15.21 8.76 -13.55
CA ALA A 329 -16.04 9.92 -13.19
C ALA A 329 -15.55 10.62 -11.91
N THR A 330 -15.01 9.88 -10.92
CA THR A 330 -14.38 10.47 -9.73
C THR A 330 -13.19 11.33 -10.13
N MET A 331 -12.32 10.83 -11.00
CA MET A 331 -11.17 11.57 -11.54
C MET A 331 -11.60 12.90 -12.20
N LEU A 332 -12.72 12.89 -12.93
CA LEU A 332 -13.26 14.08 -13.58
C LEU A 332 -13.87 15.09 -12.59
N VAL A 333 -14.59 14.64 -11.55
CA VAL A 333 -15.21 15.56 -10.57
C VAL A 333 -14.19 16.16 -9.61
N VAL A 334 -13.05 15.52 -9.37
CA VAL A 334 -11.91 16.11 -8.64
C VAL A 334 -10.98 16.91 -9.56
N GLU A 335 -11.55 17.53 -10.59
CA GLU A 335 -10.85 18.43 -11.53
C GLU A 335 -9.60 17.83 -12.19
N ARG A 336 -9.59 16.50 -12.40
CA ARG A 336 -8.45 15.78 -13.02
C ARG A 336 -7.14 15.85 -12.23
N PHE A 337 -7.20 16.21 -10.94
CA PHE A 337 -6.06 16.03 -10.04
C PHE A 337 -5.69 14.56 -9.88
N LEU A 338 -6.69 13.68 -9.90
CA LEU A 338 -6.48 12.24 -10.06
C LEU A 338 -6.52 11.90 -11.54
N ALA A 339 -5.45 11.26 -12.02
CA ALA A 339 -5.33 10.67 -13.33
C ALA A 339 -4.67 9.29 -13.23
N ALA A 340 -4.74 8.48 -14.28
CA ALA A 340 -4.02 7.21 -14.33
C ALA A 340 -2.52 7.44 -14.09
N GLY A 341 -1.94 6.73 -13.12
CA GLY A 341 -0.55 6.89 -12.70
C GLY A 341 -0.32 7.92 -11.58
N THR A 342 -1.35 8.67 -11.16
CA THR A 342 -1.21 9.62 -10.03
C THR A 342 -0.94 8.85 -8.74
N GLN A 343 0.15 9.19 -8.05
CA GLN A 343 0.42 8.61 -6.74
C GLN A 343 -0.41 9.32 -5.66
N MET A 344 -1.32 8.59 -5.04
CA MET A 344 -2.05 9.01 -3.85
C MET A 344 -1.26 8.62 -2.60
N ARG A 345 -1.34 9.44 -1.56
CA ARG A 345 -0.99 9.02 -0.21
C ARG A 345 -2.24 8.47 0.47
N LEU A 346 -2.13 7.29 1.05
CA LEU A 346 -3.25 6.58 1.64
C LEU A 346 -3.09 6.47 3.15
N GLU A 347 -4.21 6.38 3.86
CA GLU A 347 -4.26 6.04 5.28
C GLU A 347 -4.02 4.53 5.49
N LEU A 348 -4.58 3.72 4.59
CA LEU A 348 -4.63 2.26 4.66
C LEU A 348 -4.68 1.69 3.23
N PRO A 349 -4.11 0.49 2.95
CA PRO A 349 -3.25 -0.32 3.82
C PRO A 349 -1.78 0.14 3.85
N GLY A 350 -1.32 0.78 2.79
CA GLY A 350 0.05 1.30 2.65
C GLY A 350 0.11 2.82 2.66
N LYS A 351 1.33 3.38 2.63
CA LYS A 351 1.55 4.84 2.63
C LYS A 351 1.22 5.51 1.29
N GLY A 352 1.09 4.74 0.22
CA GLY A 352 0.74 5.26 -1.08
C GLY A 352 0.11 4.22 -1.96
N GLY A 353 -0.61 4.69 -2.97
CA GLY A 353 -1.16 3.86 -4.02
C GLY A 353 -1.23 4.61 -5.34
N VAL A 354 -1.00 3.90 -6.44
CA VAL A 354 -1.06 4.48 -7.79
C VAL A 354 -2.49 4.38 -8.30
N THR A 355 -3.09 5.52 -8.65
CA THR A 355 -4.45 5.58 -9.17
C THR A 355 -4.54 4.93 -10.54
N MET A 356 -5.48 4.00 -10.70
CA MET A 356 -5.81 3.35 -11.97
C MET A 356 -7.32 3.40 -12.22
N PRO A 357 -7.77 3.58 -13.47
CA PRO A 357 -9.19 3.67 -13.79
C PRO A 357 -9.88 2.30 -13.69
N VAL A 358 -11.00 2.24 -12.98
CA VAL A 358 -11.90 1.08 -12.91
C VAL A 358 -13.34 1.59 -12.99
N ASP A 359 -14.04 1.32 -14.07
CA ASP A 359 -15.38 1.84 -14.39
C ASP A 359 -16.55 0.98 -13.88
N SER A 360 -16.27 -0.21 -13.36
CA SER A 360 -17.26 -1.12 -12.79
C SER A 360 -17.66 -0.85 -11.33
N ILE A 361 -16.90 0.01 -10.63
CA ILE A 361 -17.11 0.31 -9.20
C ILE A 361 -18.03 1.52 -8.97
N GLU A 362 -18.43 1.79 -7.72
CA GLU A 362 -19.41 2.84 -7.43
C GLU A 362 -18.92 4.24 -7.79
N LYS A 363 -19.85 5.01 -8.36
CA LYS A 363 -19.64 6.36 -8.90
C LYS A 363 -19.64 7.42 -7.80
N PRO A 364 -19.05 8.61 -8.04
CA PRO A 364 -19.15 9.72 -7.10
C PRO A 364 -20.57 10.32 -7.11
N VAL A 365 -20.96 10.94 -5.99
CA VAL A 365 -22.23 11.66 -5.85
C VAL A 365 -21.96 13.11 -5.46
N VAL A 366 -22.62 14.04 -6.15
CA VAL A 366 -22.38 15.48 -6.01
C VAL A 366 -23.66 16.25 -5.73
N LEU A 367 -23.53 17.35 -5.00
CA LEU A 367 -24.54 18.39 -4.85
C LEU A 367 -24.25 19.50 -5.87
N LEU A 368 -25.26 19.87 -6.65
CA LEU A 368 -25.20 20.96 -7.61
C LEU A 368 -25.64 22.29 -6.99
N LYS A 369 -25.29 23.40 -7.65
CA LYS A 369 -25.66 24.78 -7.25
C LYS A 369 -27.17 25.03 -7.20
N ASP A 370 -27.96 24.22 -7.91
CA ASP A 370 -29.44 24.25 -7.88
C ASP A 370 -30.04 23.38 -6.76
N ASN A 371 -29.20 22.92 -5.82
CA ASN A 371 -29.52 22.00 -4.73
C ASN A 371 -29.89 20.56 -5.13
N SER A 372 -29.79 20.20 -6.41
CA SER A 372 -29.98 18.81 -6.85
C SER A 372 -28.81 17.92 -6.45
N VAL A 373 -29.08 16.66 -6.14
CA VAL A 373 -28.07 15.62 -5.90
C VAL A 373 -28.02 14.70 -7.11
N VAL A 374 -26.82 14.45 -7.63
CA VAL A 374 -26.60 13.67 -8.84
C VAL A 374 -25.48 12.65 -8.62
N ARG A 375 -25.75 11.38 -8.95
CA ARG A 375 -24.72 10.35 -9.14
C ARG A 375 -24.06 10.59 -10.50
N VAL A 376 -22.77 10.92 -10.50
CA VAL A 376 -22.07 11.36 -11.71
C VAL A 376 -21.49 10.18 -12.46
N SER A 377 -21.81 10.08 -13.75
CA SER A 377 -21.30 9.08 -14.66
C SER A 377 -20.46 9.74 -15.77
N LEU A 378 -19.81 8.93 -16.61
CA LEU A 378 -19.07 9.47 -17.75
C LEU A 378 -20.01 10.15 -18.75
N GLU A 379 -21.22 9.61 -18.90
CA GLU A 379 -22.23 10.09 -19.84
C GLU A 379 -22.82 11.44 -19.40
N ASN A 380 -23.07 11.62 -18.08
CA ASN A 380 -23.71 12.84 -17.58
C ASN A 380 -22.72 13.93 -17.13
N TYR A 381 -21.42 13.65 -17.07
CA TYR A 381 -20.41 14.59 -16.55
C TYR A 381 -20.43 15.95 -17.26
N ALA A 382 -20.59 15.95 -18.59
CA ALA A 382 -20.61 17.19 -19.38
C ALA A 382 -21.75 18.14 -18.95
N ALA A 383 -22.90 17.62 -18.53
CA ALA A 383 -24.05 18.41 -18.09
C ALA A 383 -23.89 18.99 -16.68
N VAL A 384 -23.09 18.35 -15.82
CA VAL A 384 -22.86 18.74 -14.41
C VAL A 384 -21.58 19.53 -14.21
N LYS A 385 -20.61 19.46 -15.14
CA LYS A 385 -19.35 20.21 -15.07
C LYS A 385 -19.61 21.71 -14.87
N GLY A 386 -18.93 22.32 -13.91
CA GLY A 386 -19.08 23.75 -13.55
C GLY A 386 -20.30 24.09 -12.68
N LYS A 387 -21.22 23.12 -12.48
CA LYS A 387 -22.41 23.25 -11.62
C LYS A 387 -22.24 22.56 -10.26
N ILE A 388 -21.18 21.80 -10.07
CA ILE A 388 -20.87 21.12 -8.80
C ILE A 388 -20.62 22.16 -7.71
N GLN A 389 -21.39 22.08 -6.62
CA GLN A 389 -21.22 22.90 -5.42
C GLN A 389 -20.43 22.14 -4.34
N LYS A 390 -20.71 20.84 -4.16
CA LYS A 390 -20.07 20.01 -3.14
C LYS A 390 -20.01 18.55 -3.57
N LEU A 391 -18.88 17.87 -3.30
CA LEU A 391 -18.78 16.41 -3.39
C LEU A 391 -19.41 15.81 -2.12
N LEU A 392 -20.42 14.96 -2.29
CA LEU A 392 -21.07 14.25 -1.17
C LEU A 392 -20.42 12.89 -0.94
N PHE A 393 -20.07 12.20 -2.02
CA PHE A 393 -19.40 10.90 -2.01
C PHE A 393 -18.36 10.82 -3.12
N LEU A 394 -17.15 10.35 -2.81
CA LEU A 394 -16.08 10.18 -3.81
C LEU A 394 -16.22 8.92 -4.66
N GLY A 395 -17.09 7.97 -4.28
CA GLY A 395 -17.17 6.68 -4.94
C GLY A 395 -16.31 5.62 -4.25
N ASP A 396 -16.20 4.47 -4.91
CA ASP A 396 -15.38 3.37 -4.42
C ASP A 396 -13.88 3.61 -4.66
N MET A 397 -13.06 3.05 -3.76
CA MET A 397 -11.64 2.79 -3.98
C MET A 397 -11.42 1.29 -3.89
N LEU A 398 -11.04 0.69 -5.02
CA LEU A 398 -10.74 -0.73 -5.14
C LEU A 398 -9.29 -0.98 -4.66
N ILE A 399 -9.13 -1.80 -3.63
CA ILE A 399 -7.83 -2.15 -3.07
C ILE A 399 -7.65 -3.67 -3.03
N ASP A 400 -6.49 -4.14 -3.50
CA ASP A 400 -6.16 -5.56 -3.51
C ASP A 400 -5.96 -6.08 -2.08
N PHE A 401 -6.50 -7.27 -1.79
CA PHE A 401 -6.21 -7.99 -0.55
C PHE A 401 -4.71 -8.21 -0.35
N GLY A 402 -3.97 -8.43 -1.44
CA GLY A 402 -2.51 -8.59 -1.40
C GLY A 402 -1.78 -7.40 -0.77
N ASP A 403 -2.29 -6.18 -0.93
CA ASP A 403 -1.69 -4.98 -0.35
C ASP A 403 -1.86 -4.93 1.18
N PHE A 404 -3.00 -5.41 1.70
CA PHE A 404 -3.23 -5.57 3.14
C PHE A 404 -2.33 -6.64 3.74
N LEU A 405 -2.21 -7.78 3.07
CA LEU A 405 -1.35 -8.88 3.49
C LEU A 405 0.11 -8.44 3.53
N TYR A 406 0.60 -7.76 2.48
CA TYR A 406 1.96 -7.25 2.40
C TYR A 406 2.26 -6.21 3.49
N CYS A 407 1.32 -5.30 3.76
CA CYS A 407 1.49 -4.28 4.79
C CYS A 407 1.25 -4.81 6.22
N ASN A 408 0.80 -6.06 6.37
CA ASN A 408 0.38 -6.67 7.62
C ASN A 408 -0.60 -5.77 8.40
N LYS A 409 -1.64 -5.31 7.72
CA LYS A 409 -2.72 -4.50 8.30
C LYS A 409 -3.99 -5.33 8.43
N ALA A 410 -4.75 -5.08 9.51
CA ALA A 410 -6.08 -5.68 9.67
C ALA A 410 -7.01 -5.23 8.54
N LEU A 411 -7.96 -6.09 8.18
CA LEU A 411 -8.99 -5.81 7.18
C LEU A 411 -10.16 -5.07 7.83
N PRO A 412 -10.45 -3.80 7.47
CA PRO A 412 -11.71 -3.17 7.86
C PRO A 412 -12.91 -3.90 7.26
N PRO A 413 -14.12 -3.72 7.83
CA PRO A 413 -15.34 -4.18 7.20
C PRO A 413 -15.48 -3.63 5.77
N SER A 414 -15.84 -4.51 4.83
CA SER A 414 -16.22 -4.10 3.47
C SER A 414 -17.62 -3.49 3.48
N GLY A 415 -17.90 -2.61 2.52
CA GLY A 415 -19.29 -2.36 2.13
C GLY A 415 -19.94 -3.64 1.57
N TYR A 416 -21.27 -3.72 1.62
CA TYR A 416 -22.02 -4.74 0.91
C TYR A 416 -22.04 -4.39 -0.59
N VAL A 417 -21.43 -5.24 -1.41
CA VAL A 417 -21.08 -4.99 -2.82
C VAL A 417 -21.54 -6.14 -3.70
N GLU A 418 -21.62 -5.91 -5.01
CA GLU A 418 -22.26 -6.86 -5.92
C GLU A 418 -21.57 -8.23 -5.95
N GLU A 419 -20.25 -8.30 -5.82
CA GLU A 419 -19.48 -9.55 -5.76
C GLU A 419 -19.76 -10.36 -4.48
N TRP A 420 -20.10 -9.70 -3.37
CA TRP A 420 -20.52 -10.38 -2.16
C TRP A 420 -21.97 -10.85 -2.31
N TRP A 421 -22.87 -9.95 -2.71
CA TRP A 421 -24.28 -10.31 -2.92
C TRP A 421 -24.47 -11.45 -3.92
N ALA A 422 -23.68 -11.50 -5.01
CA ALA A 422 -23.67 -12.60 -5.96
C ALA A 422 -23.35 -13.95 -5.31
N LYS A 423 -22.46 -13.96 -4.30
CA LYS A 423 -22.15 -15.17 -3.52
C LYS A 423 -23.27 -15.53 -2.55
N ASP A 424 -23.90 -14.55 -1.92
CA ASP A 424 -25.08 -14.80 -1.08
C ASP A 424 -26.22 -15.39 -1.91
N LEU A 425 -26.49 -14.83 -3.09
CA LEU A 425 -27.49 -15.33 -4.04
C LEU A 425 -27.16 -16.77 -4.48
N GLN A 426 -25.91 -17.03 -4.88
CA GLN A 426 -25.45 -18.36 -5.25
C GLN A 426 -25.65 -19.38 -4.10
N ASN A 427 -25.28 -19.01 -2.88
CA ASN A 427 -25.40 -19.87 -1.70
C ASN A 427 -26.86 -20.18 -1.35
N VAL A 428 -27.75 -19.18 -1.44
CA VAL A 428 -29.18 -19.36 -1.18
C VAL A 428 -29.83 -20.27 -2.24
N ILE A 429 -29.47 -20.12 -3.52
CA ILE A 429 -29.95 -21.00 -4.58
C ILE A 429 -29.45 -22.43 -4.37
N LEU A 430 -28.18 -22.60 -4.00
CA LEU A 430 -27.60 -23.90 -3.65
C LEU A 430 -28.36 -24.56 -2.50
N ALA A 431 -28.64 -23.82 -1.43
CA ALA A 431 -29.32 -24.33 -0.25
C ALA A 431 -30.79 -24.70 -0.52
N LYS A 432 -31.53 -23.89 -1.29
CA LYS A 432 -32.97 -24.12 -1.55
C LYS A 432 -33.24 -25.08 -2.71
N TYR A 433 -32.40 -25.07 -3.75
CA TYR A 433 -32.67 -25.76 -5.01
C TYR A 433 -31.56 -26.71 -5.46
N GLY A 434 -30.49 -26.92 -4.68
CA GLY A 434 -29.44 -27.89 -4.99
C GLY A 434 -28.65 -27.59 -6.27
N SER A 435 -28.50 -26.30 -6.62
CA SER A 435 -27.93 -25.80 -7.90
C SER A 435 -28.88 -25.83 -9.11
N ASP A 436 -30.17 -26.09 -8.93
CA ASP A 436 -31.15 -26.00 -10.03
C ASP A 436 -31.56 -24.54 -10.29
N PHE A 437 -30.77 -23.86 -11.13
CA PHE A 437 -31.00 -22.46 -11.52
C PHE A 437 -32.33 -22.27 -12.24
N ARG A 438 -32.89 -23.30 -12.89
CA ARG A 438 -34.18 -23.21 -13.59
C ARG A 438 -35.32 -23.05 -12.60
N LYS A 439 -35.33 -23.85 -11.52
CA LYS A 439 -36.34 -23.72 -10.47
C LYS A 439 -36.26 -22.38 -9.75
N ALA A 440 -35.06 -21.91 -9.45
CA ALA A 440 -34.86 -20.59 -8.85
C ALA A 440 -35.36 -19.45 -9.75
N ALA A 441 -35.05 -19.52 -11.06
CA ALA A 441 -35.50 -18.55 -12.04
C ALA A 441 -37.03 -18.52 -12.16
N VAL A 442 -37.68 -19.69 -12.22
CA VAL A 442 -39.15 -19.80 -12.24
C VAL A 442 -39.77 -19.20 -10.98
N ALA A 443 -39.24 -19.51 -9.80
CA ALA A 443 -39.73 -18.96 -8.53
C ALA A 443 -39.64 -17.43 -8.48
N CYS A 444 -38.60 -16.86 -9.08
CA CYS A 444 -38.38 -15.41 -9.12
C CYS A 444 -38.96 -14.73 -10.35
N LYS A 445 -39.64 -15.46 -11.24
CA LYS A 445 -40.15 -14.95 -12.53
C LYS A 445 -39.06 -14.25 -13.38
N LEU A 446 -37.84 -14.77 -13.31
CA LEU A 446 -36.69 -14.31 -14.11
C LEU A 446 -36.34 -15.33 -15.18
N SER A 447 -35.63 -14.90 -16.22
CA SER A 447 -34.98 -15.83 -17.14
C SER A 447 -33.76 -16.48 -16.46
N VAL A 448 -33.40 -17.68 -16.90
CA VAL A 448 -32.23 -18.40 -16.36
C VAL A 448 -30.95 -17.62 -16.67
N GLU A 449 -30.86 -17.08 -17.88
CA GLU A 449 -29.71 -16.30 -18.36
C GLU A 449 -29.51 -15.03 -17.52
N LYS A 450 -30.61 -14.37 -17.14
CA LYS A 450 -30.54 -13.20 -16.26
C LYS A 450 -30.01 -13.61 -14.89
N LEU A 451 -30.56 -14.65 -14.28
CA LEU A 451 -30.13 -15.12 -12.95
C LEU A 451 -28.67 -15.57 -12.93
N GLU A 452 -28.23 -16.32 -13.94
CA GLU A 452 -26.84 -16.73 -14.10
C GLU A 452 -25.93 -15.52 -14.32
N GLY A 453 -26.35 -14.54 -15.12
CA GLY A 453 -25.62 -13.29 -15.35
C GLY A 453 -25.34 -12.51 -14.07
N LEU A 454 -26.32 -12.46 -13.14
CA LEU A 454 -26.17 -11.82 -11.82
C LEU A 454 -25.10 -12.49 -10.95
N ILE A 455 -24.73 -13.75 -11.20
CA ILE A 455 -23.75 -14.50 -10.42
C ILE A 455 -22.38 -14.52 -11.11
N VAL A 456 -22.37 -14.71 -12.43
CA VAL A 456 -21.15 -14.85 -13.23
C VAL A 456 -20.48 -13.50 -13.45
N ASP A 457 -21.25 -12.45 -13.71
CA ASP A 457 -20.74 -11.09 -13.91
C ASP A 457 -21.66 -10.05 -13.24
N PRO A 458 -21.60 -9.94 -11.91
CA PRO A 458 -22.44 -9.05 -11.12
C PRO A 458 -22.13 -7.56 -11.33
N TYR A 459 -21.06 -7.23 -12.05
CA TYR A 459 -20.64 -5.85 -12.29
C TYR A 459 -21.40 -5.24 -13.46
N LEU A 460 -21.56 -6.00 -14.55
CA LEU A 460 -22.33 -5.60 -15.73
C LEU A 460 -23.82 -5.95 -15.59
N ASN A 461 -24.12 -7.06 -14.92
CA ASN A 461 -25.48 -7.53 -14.73
C ASN A 461 -25.95 -7.18 -13.31
N LYS A 462 -26.58 -6.01 -13.18
CA LYS A 462 -27.25 -5.61 -11.93
C LYS A 462 -28.74 -5.88 -12.01
N PRO A 463 -29.40 -6.29 -10.91
CA PRO A 463 -30.84 -6.36 -10.88
C PRO A 463 -31.43 -4.94 -10.83
N THR A 464 -32.56 -4.73 -11.49
CA THR A 464 -33.44 -3.59 -11.18
C THR A 464 -33.96 -3.72 -9.75
N VAL A 465 -34.47 -2.64 -9.16
CA VAL A 465 -35.07 -2.67 -7.82
C VAL A 465 -36.20 -3.70 -7.76
N ASN A 466 -37.03 -3.83 -8.81
CA ASN A 466 -38.06 -4.87 -8.87
C ASN A 466 -37.46 -6.27 -8.75
N GLU A 467 -36.46 -6.57 -9.58
CA GLU A 467 -35.81 -7.88 -9.59
C GLU A 467 -35.14 -8.17 -8.25
N ALA A 468 -34.50 -7.17 -7.64
CA ALA A 468 -33.89 -7.28 -6.32
C ALA A 468 -34.92 -7.61 -5.23
N ILE A 469 -36.07 -6.92 -5.23
CA ILE A 469 -37.17 -7.18 -4.30
C ILE A 469 -37.69 -8.61 -4.46
N VAL A 470 -37.95 -9.02 -5.71
CA VAL A 470 -38.49 -10.35 -6.02
C VAL A 470 -37.50 -11.45 -5.60
N LEU A 471 -36.21 -11.26 -5.85
CA LEU A 471 -35.16 -12.17 -5.41
C LEU A 471 -35.12 -12.25 -3.88
N SER A 472 -35.13 -11.11 -3.17
CA SER A 472 -35.10 -11.09 -1.71
C SER A 472 -36.33 -11.74 -1.09
N GLN A 473 -37.53 -11.49 -1.62
CA GLN A 473 -38.78 -12.06 -1.09
C GLN A 473 -38.89 -13.58 -1.32
N ASN A 474 -38.52 -14.08 -2.50
CA ASN A 474 -38.68 -15.50 -2.83
C ASN A 474 -37.49 -16.35 -2.34
N LEU A 475 -36.27 -15.81 -2.40
CA LEU A 475 -35.06 -16.54 -2.04
C LEU A 475 -34.60 -16.24 -0.62
N GLY A 476 -34.95 -15.09 -0.02
CA GLY A 476 -34.45 -14.70 1.30
C GLY A 476 -32.99 -14.24 1.28
N VAL A 477 -32.48 -13.84 0.11
CA VAL A 477 -31.20 -13.13 -0.01
C VAL A 477 -31.40 -11.67 0.43
N PRO A 478 -30.40 -11.02 1.07
CA PRO A 478 -30.48 -9.59 1.34
C PRO A 478 -30.75 -8.76 0.08
N LEU A 479 -31.27 -7.56 0.26
CA LEU A 479 -31.54 -6.64 -0.85
C LEU A 479 -30.25 -6.36 -1.63
N ALA A 480 -30.34 -6.39 -2.96
CA ALA A 480 -29.17 -6.21 -3.81
C ALA A 480 -28.52 -4.83 -3.57
N PRO A 481 -27.18 -4.72 -3.60
CA PRO A 481 -26.49 -3.44 -3.41
C PRO A 481 -26.94 -2.32 -4.35
N SER A 482 -27.38 -2.64 -5.58
CA SER A 482 -27.95 -1.66 -6.53
C SER A 482 -29.28 -1.06 -6.09
N ALA A 483 -30.01 -1.75 -5.21
CA ALA A 483 -31.28 -1.35 -4.62
C ALA A 483 -31.14 -0.87 -3.16
N THR A 484 -29.93 -0.88 -2.60
CA THR A 484 -29.66 -0.46 -1.21
C THR A 484 -29.01 0.91 -1.16
N LEU A 485 -29.65 1.85 -0.46
CA LEU A 485 -29.13 3.19 -0.23
C LEU A 485 -28.13 3.20 0.93
N PHE A 486 -27.40 4.30 1.12
CA PHE A 486 -26.34 4.41 2.14
C PHE A 486 -26.90 4.65 3.56
N TRP A 487 -27.84 3.81 4.00
CA TRP A 487 -28.64 3.95 5.20
C TRP A 487 -27.84 4.06 6.49
N THR A 488 -26.68 3.40 6.58
CA THR A 488 -25.76 3.51 7.73
C THR A 488 -25.19 4.92 7.92
N SER A 489 -25.42 5.81 6.96
CA SER A 489 -25.09 7.24 7.05
C SER A 489 -26.07 8.02 7.93
N LEU A 490 -27.28 7.50 8.17
CA LEU A 490 -28.18 8.01 9.18
C LEU A 490 -27.71 7.53 10.56
N GLY A 491 -27.65 8.46 11.52
CA GLY A 491 -27.08 8.21 12.84
C GLY A 491 -28.10 7.75 13.86
N ILE A 492 -29.38 8.07 13.64
CA ILE A 492 -30.47 7.83 14.59
C ILE A 492 -31.76 7.43 13.85
N ILE A 493 -32.61 6.66 14.54
CA ILE A 493 -33.88 6.14 14.01
C ILE A 493 -34.84 7.26 13.61
N GLN A 494 -34.85 8.38 14.33
CA GLN A 494 -35.75 9.51 14.05
C GLN A 494 -35.54 10.10 12.64
N GLU A 495 -34.34 9.97 12.07
CA GLU A 495 -34.09 10.39 10.68
C GLU A 495 -34.88 9.53 9.68
N VAL A 496 -35.03 8.23 9.95
CA VAL A 496 -35.85 7.31 9.14
C VAL A 496 -37.33 7.63 9.30
N GLU A 497 -37.79 7.82 10.53
CA GLU A 497 -39.20 8.17 10.82
C GLU A 497 -39.60 9.49 10.15
N SER A 498 -38.69 10.48 10.13
CA SER A 498 -38.92 11.73 9.41
C SER A 498 -39.06 11.52 7.90
N LEU A 499 -38.30 10.60 7.30
CA LEU A 499 -38.43 10.24 5.90
C LEU A 499 -39.76 9.51 5.61
N GLN A 500 -40.19 8.62 6.51
CA GLN A 500 -41.48 7.93 6.39
C GLN A 500 -42.64 8.92 6.46
N LYS A 501 -42.66 9.81 7.46
CA LYS A 501 -43.69 10.84 7.59
C LYS A 501 -43.76 11.75 6.36
N TRP A 502 -42.60 12.13 5.83
CA TRP A 502 -42.52 12.91 4.60
C TRP A 502 -43.08 12.13 3.41
N LEU A 503 -42.70 10.86 3.25
CA LEU A 503 -43.18 9.99 2.18
C LEU A 503 -44.70 9.79 2.24
N SER A 504 -45.28 9.59 3.43
CA SER A 504 -46.73 9.46 3.62
C SER A 504 -47.51 10.72 3.21
N SER A 505 -46.86 11.89 3.20
CA SER A 505 -47.46 13.17 2.78
C SER A 505 -47.10 13.59 1.34
N SER A 506 -46.31 12.77 0.63
CA SER A 506 -45.83 13.06 -0.71
C SER A 506 -46.78 12.53 -1.78
N ASP A 507 -46.75 13.14 -2.95
CA ASP A 507 -47.42 12.63 -4.14
C ASP A 507 -46.53 11.57 -4.79
N VAL A 508 -47.02 10.32 -4.86
CA VAL A 508 -46.21 9.17 -5.26
C VAL A 508 -46.87 8.48 -6.45
N LYS A 509 -46.13 8.41 -7.56
CA LYS A 509 -46.55 7.67 -8.75
C LYS A 509 -46.03 6.24 -8.67
N VAL A 510 -46.91 5.29 -8.96
CA VAL A 510 -46.59 3.86 -8.98
C VAL A 510 -46.79 3.32 -10.38
N GLU A 511 -45.77 2.66 -10.93
CA GLU A 511 -45.80 1.98 -12.22
C GLU A 511 -45.42 0.51 -12.03
N ASN A 512 -46.23 -0.41 -12.56
CA ASN A 512 -46.03 -1.86 -12.41
C ASN A 512 -45.87 -2.34 -10.95
N GLY A 513 -46.55 -1.66 -10.01
CA GLY A 513 -46.49 -2.00 -8.59
C GLY A 513 -45.27 -1.44 -7.84
N ILE A 514 -44.44 -0.61 -8.50
CA ILE A 514 -43.25 0.00 -7.92
C ILE A 514 -43.31 1.51 -8.02
N VAL A 515 -42.79 2.19 -6.99
CA VAL A 515 -42.68 3.64 -6.97
C VAL A 515 -41.76 4.11 -8.09
N SER A 516 -42.29 4.88 -9.04
CA SER A 516 -41.52 5.45 -10.16
C SER A 516 -41.16 6.91 -9.92
N GLU A 517 -41.97 7.64 -9.14
CA GLU A 517 -41.78 9.06 -8.85
C GLU A 517 -42.29 9.41 -7.45
N ILE A 518 -41.55 10.25 -6.72
CA ILE A 518 -41.95 10.81 -5.43
C ILE A 518 -41.79 12.34 -5.50
N ILE A 519 -42.88 13.06 -5.26
CA ILE A 519 -42.91 14.53 -5.22
C ILE A 519 -43.37 14.97 -3.83
N GLY A 520 -42.45 15.51 -3.04
CA GLY A 520 -42.73 15.96 -1.67
C GLY A 520 -42.33 17.41 -1.41
N SER A 521 -42.86 17.98 -0.33
CA SER A 521 -42.49 19.33 0.12
C SER A 521 -41.02 19.38 0.56
N VAL A 522 -40.36 20.53 0.37
CA VAL A 522 -38.99 20.75 0.85
C VAL A 522 -38.99 20.95 2.36
N ILE A 523 -38.53 19.93 3.10
CA ILE A 523 -38.33 19.96 4.55
C ILE A 523 -36.83 19.84 4.81
N GLU A 524 -36.26 20.71 5.64
CA GLU A 524 -34.81 20.80 5.84
C GLU A 524 -34.19 19.48 6.33
N ASP A 525 -34.82 18.83 7.31
CA ASP A 525 -34.33 17.57 7.86
C ASP A 525 -34.40 16.42 6.86
N VAL A 526 -35.45 16.37 6.03
CA VAL A 526 -35.59 15.40 4.93
C VAL A 526 -34.47 15.59 3.91
N VAL A 527 -34.22 16.84 3.49
CA VAL A 527 -33.14 17.15 2.53
C VAL A 527 -31.78 16.75 3.11
N LYS A 528 -31.53 17.02 4.40
CA LYS A 528 -30.29 16.58 5.08
C LYS A 528 -30.17 15.06 5.07
N SER A 529 -31.23 14.33 5.41
CA SER A 529 -31.25 12.87 5.41
C SER A 529 -31.01 12.29 4.01
N LEU A 530 -31.73 12.76 2.99
CA LEU A 530 -31.54 12.33 1.59
C LEU A 530 -30.10 12.57 1.10
N ARG A 531 -29.49 13.70 1.48
CA ARG A 531 -28.08 14.01 1.18
C ARG A 531 -27.10 13.09 1.91
N LYS A 532 -27.38 12.69 3.16
CA LYS A 532 -26.53 11.76 3.92
C LYS A 532 -26.51 10.36 3.31
N ILE A 533 -27.66 9.89 2.80
CA ILE A 533 -27.77 8.57 2.15
C ILE A 533 -27.48 8.62 0.64
N PHE A 534 -27.02 9.77 0.14
CA PHE A 534 -26.60 10.01 -1.24
C PHE A 534 -27.65 9.73 -2.31
N VAL A 535 -28.94 9.92 -1.97
CA VAL A 535 -30.03 9.68 -2.91
C VAL A 535 -30.11 10.80 -3.95
N PRO A 536 -30.01 10.48 -5.26
CA PRO A 536 -30.24 11.44 -6.32
C PRO A 536 -31.65 12.04 -6.26
N HIS A 537 -31.75 13.37 -6.28
CA HIS A 537 -33.01 14.10 -6.25
C HIS A 537 -32.84 15.49 -6.86
N LYS A 538 -33.95 16.07 -7.33
CA LYS A 538 -34.01 17.45 -7.85
C LYS A 538 -34.88 18.32 -6.95
N ILE A 539 -34.58 19.61 -6.95
CA ILE A 539 -35.45 20.63 -6.33
C ILE A 539 -36.10 21.43 -7.45
N ILE A 540 -37.40 21.25 -7.66
CA ILE A 540 -38.17 21.92 -8.73
C ILE A 540 -39.40 22.58 -8.10
N ASN A 541 -39.60 23.88 -8.36
CA ASN A 541 -40.75 24.64 -7.88
C ASN A 541 -41.01 24.50 -6.37
N GLY A 542 -39.95 24.45 -5.56
CA GLY A 542 -40.06 24.30 -4.10
C GLY A 542 -40.46 22.90 -3.63
N LYS A 543 -40.37 21.88 -4.49
CA LYS A 543 -40.62 20.47 -4.17
C LYS A 543 -39.38 19.61 -4.43
N ILE A 544 -39.24 18.54 -3.66
CA ILE A 544 -38.24 17.50 -3.86
C ILE A 544 -38.84 16.48 -4.83
N LEU A 545 -38.10 16.18 -5.90
CA LEU A 545 -38.45 15.19 -6.91
C LEU A 545 -37.42 14.06 -6.92
N LEU A 546 -37.89 12.82 -6.69
CA LEU A 546 -37.15 11.59 -6.93
C LEU A 546 -37.80 10.80 -8.05
N THR A 547 -36.99 10.16 -8.89
CA THR A 547 -37.48 9.41 -10.06
C THR A 547 -36.71 8.11 -10.27
N GLY A 548 -37.34 7.12 -10.88
CA GLY A 548 -36.70 5.87 -11.32
C GLY A 548 -36.28 4.97 -10.17
N GLU A 549 -35.17 4.23 -10.37
CA GLU A 549 -34.68 3.22 -9.43
C GLU A 549 -34.39 3.79 -8.02
N ASP A 550 -33.88 5.02 -7.89
CA ASP A 550 -33.60 5.60 -6.57
C ASP A 550 -34.91 5.91 -5.80
N ALA A 551 -36.00 6.29 -6.50
CA ALA A 551 -37.33 6.48 -5.90
C ALA A 551 -37.95 5.14 -5.49
N ALA A 552 -37.80 4.12 -6.36
CA ALA A 552 -38.23 2.76 -6.09
C ALA A 552 -37.55 2.18 -4.84
N ALA A 553 -36.22 2.31 -4.75
CA ALA A 553 -35.43 1.85 -3.62
C ALA A 553 -35.86 2.55 -2.33
N LEU A 554 -35.94 3.89 -2.34
CA LEU A 554 -36.37 4.67 -1.17
C LEU A 554 -37.77 4.26 -0.71
N GLY A 555 -38.73 4.21 -1.63
CA GLY A 555 -40.12 3.87 -1.32
C GLY A 555 -40.26 2.47 -0.75
N PHE A 556 -39.61 1.48 -1.38
CA PHE A 556 -39.66 0.10 -0.93
C PHE A 556 -39.02 -0.08 0.46
N THR A 557 -37.81 0.43 0.69
CA THR A 557 -37.13 0.25 1.97
C THR A 557 -37.89 0.93 3.13
N LEU A 558 -38.57 2.05 2.88
CA LEU A 558 -39.38 2.74 3.89
C LEU A 558 -40.76 2.08 4.12
N GLY A 559 -41.12 1.05 3.34
CA GLY A 559 -42.36 0.28 3.49
C GLY A 559 -43.57 0.86 2.75
N TYR A 560 -43.35 1.74 1.76
CA TYR A 560 -44.45 2.35 0.99
C TYR A 560 -45.34 1.30 0.31
N GLY A 561 -46.65 1.55 0.30
CA GLY A 561 -47.65 0.60 -0.22
C GLY A 561 -47.97 -0.56 0.72
N THR A 562 -47.44 -0.55 1.95
CA THR A 562 -47.75 -1.54 2.99
C THR A 562 -48.20 -0.85 4.28
N ILE A 563 -48.86 -1.61 5.18
CA ILE A 563 -49.22 -1.11 6.52
C ILE A 563 -48.00 -0.67 7.34
N ARG A 564 -46.82 -1.24 7.03
CA ARG A 564 -45.57 -1.04 7.76
C ARG A 564 -45.02 0.38 7.65
N LEU A 565 -45.44 1.18 6.65
CA LEU A 565 -44.99 2.57 6.50
C LEU A 565 -45.34 3.43 7.72
N ASN A 566 -46.49 3.18 8.36
CA ASN A 566 -47.02 4.01 9.45
C ASN A 566 -46.98 3.28 10.81
N GLU A 567 -46.39 2.08 10.87
CA GLU A 567 -46.28 1.31 12.10
C GLU A 567 -45.04 1.74 12.89
N SER A 568 -45.25 2.11 14.16
CA SER A 568 -44.14 2.35 15.08
C SER A 568 -43.53 1.00 15.48
N MET A 569 -42.30 0.73 15.03
CA MET A 569 -41.58 -0.52 15.32
C MET A 569 -40.41 -0.26 16.26
N GLN A 570 -40.21 -1.14 17.24
CA GLN A 570 -39.00 -1.11 18.07
C GLN A 570 -37.86 -1.78 17.31
N ALA A 571 -36.75 -1.07 17.11
CA ALA A 571 -35.58 -1.57 16.43
C ALA A 571 -34.29 -1.16 17.16
N THR A 572 -33.26 -2.01 17.05
CA THR A 572 -31.95 -1.82 17.68
C THR A 572 -30.99 -0.99 16.84
N SER A 573 -31.22 -0.91 15.52
CA SER A 573 -30.42 -0.12 14.59
C SER A 573 -31.26 0.40 13.41
N VAL A 574 -30.69 1.33 12.64
CA VAL A 574 -31.32 1.84 11.41
C VAL A 574 -31.57 0.72 10.40
N LEU A 575 -30.63 -0.20 10.20
CA LEU A 575 -30.80 -1.31 9.25
C LEU A 575 -31.85 -2.32 9.72
N ASP A 576 -31.93 -2.58 11.02
CA ASP A 576 -32.96 -3.46 11.58
C ASP A 576 -34.36 -2.87 11.33
N LEU A 577 -34.53 -1.58 11.58
CA LEU A 577 -35.80 -0.87 11.34
C LEU A 577 -36.20 -0.93 9.87
N LEU A 578 -35.26 -0.63 8.97
CA LEU A 578 -35.48 -0.68 7.53
C LEU A 578 -35.82 -2.09 7.05
N SER A 579 -35.17 -3.12 7.60
CA SER A 579 -35.48 -4.51 7.28
C SER A 579 -36.89 -4.90 7.71
N LEU A 580 -37.34 -4.43 8.87
CA LEU A 580 -38.71 -4.63 9.33
C LEU A 580 -39.72 -3.95 8.40
N HIS A 581 -39.49 -2.69 8.01
CA HIS A 581 -40.39 -1.97 7.09
C HIS A 581 -40.43 -2.56 5.68
N ALA A 582 -39.27 -2.92 5.13
CA ALA A 582 -39.16 -3.54 3.82
C ALA A 582 -39.75 -4.96 3.80
N GLY A 583 -39.72 -5.66 4.94
CA GLY A 583 -40.10 -7.08 5.05
C GLY A 583 -39.05 -8.03 4.45
N VAL A 584 -37.84 -7.54 4.19
CA VAL A 584 -36.66 -8.29 3.72
C VAL A 584 -35.42 -7.72 4.40
N GLN A 585 -34.33 -8.47 4.44
CA GLN A 585 -33.06 -7.98 5.01
C GLN A 585 -32.45 -6.90 4.11
N VAL A 586 -32.12 -5.74 4.70
CA VAL A 586 -31.57 -4.55 4.03
C VAL A 586 -30.08 -4.37 4.33
#